data_AF-R6VI18-F1
#
_entry.id   AF-R6VI18-F1
#
_cell.length_a   1.000
_cell.length_b   1.000
_cell.length_c   1.000
_cell.angle_alpha   90.00
_cell.angle_beta   90.00
_cell.angle_gamma   90.00
#
_symmetry.space_group_name_H-M   'P 1'
#
loop_
_entity.id
_entity.type
_entity.pdbx_description
1 polymer ?
#
loop_
_entity_poly.entity_id
_entity_poly.type
_entity_poly.pdbx_seq_one_letter_code
_entity_poly.pdbx_strand_id
1 'polypeptide(L)'
;MKKGKIKDFLLATKDEAVDITVESGVISEIIKNIGETVVSEGPAMIIGEIAGAIAPRINGIRLSYKQNRFESHVKQALEIISKRIERLELNYENLDKEIQKKFSTEYLAWLLDNLYEEKQKEKIPYHVNGYINLMSNEANDNLMLMFFDTMNELTQLDIEVLNLYSLKTQDNIWKLCKRYNLATEQITVIKEKLSRLGLLQSKNGEQRDKNLDYVIQYLEAQDKDNRKKKPSGVNFPNTKIKKINRFESYSITQLGRGYLQVISEN
;
A
#
# COMPACT_ATOMS: atom_id res chain seq x y z
N MET A 1 -25.89 -9.03 -11.23
CA MET A 1 -25.52 -10.23 -10.43
C MET A 1 -26.64 -10.51 -9.44
N LYS A 2 -26.80 -11.75 -8.97
CA LYS A 2 -27.79 -12.06 -7.92
C LYS A 2 -27.30 -11.42 -6.62
N LYS A 3 -28.11 -10.58 -6.00
CA LYS A 3 -27.84 -10.05 -4.66
C LYS A 3 -28.53 -10.92 -3.62
N GLY A 4 -27.91 -11.03 -2.45
CA GLY A 4 -28.38 -11.85 -1.35
C GLY A 4 -27.74 -11.38 -0.06
N LYS A 5 -28.26 -11.84 1.08
CA LYS A 5 -27.61 -11.56 2.36
C LYS A 5 -26.29 -12.30 2.41
N ILE A 6 -25.25 -11.68 2.97
CA ILE A 6 -23.93 -12.32 3.12
C ILE A 6 -24.08 -13.70 3.76
N LYS A 7 -24.87 -13.82 4.83
CA LYS A 7 -25.10 -15.10 5.51
C LYS A 7 -25.67 -16.18 4.58
N ASP A 8 -26.52 -15.82 3.61
CA ASP A 8 -27.15 -16.78 2.71
C ASP A 8 -26.12 -17.34 1.73
N PHE A 9 -25.15 -16.52 1.30
CA PHE A 9 -24.02 -16.96 0.47
C PHE A 9 -23.04 -17.84 1.26
N LEU A 10 -22.75 -17.46 2.51
CA LEU A 10 -21.90 -18.26 3.41
C LEU A 10 -22.52 -19.63 3.69
N LEU A 11 -23.84 -19.70 3.90
CA LEU A 11 -24.54 -20.97 4.10
C LEU A 11 -24.68 -21.80 2.82
N ALA A 12 -24.70 -21.16 1.65
CA ALA A 12 -24.76 -21.84 0.35
C ALA A 12 -23.42 -22.46 -0.05
N THR A 13 -22.31 -21.87 0.39
CA THR A 13 -20.95 -22.43 0.29
C THR A 13 -20.75 -23.45 1.41
N LYS A 14 -21.49 -24.56 1.34
CA LYS A 14 -21.41 -25.67 2.31
C LYS A 14 -20.04 -26.36 2.27
N ASP A 15 -19.07 -25.79 2.96
CA ASP A 15 -17.92 -26.52 3.52
C ASP A 15 -18.06 -26.57 5.04
N GLU A 16 -17.69 -27.70 5.65
CA GLU A 16 -17.72 -27.94 7.11
C GLU A 16 -16.97 -26.85 7.91
N ALA A 17 -16.04 -26.11 7.27
CA ALA A 17 -15.31 -25.00 7.85
C ALA A 17 -16.17 -23.76 8.16
N VAL A 18 -17.24 -23.50 7.41
CA VAL A 18 -18.12 -22.33 7.60
C VAL A 18 -19.03 -22.54 8.81
N ASP A 19 -19.50 -23.75 9.06
CA ASP A 19 -20.32 -24.08 10.24
C ASP A 19 -19.52 -23.85 11.55
N ILE A 20 -18.22 -24.19 11.54
CA ILE A 20 -17.33 -24.04 12.71
C ILE A 20 -16.98 -22.56 12.99
N THR A 21 -16.93 -21.69 11.97
CA THR A 21 -16.60 -20.25 12.15
C THR A 21 -17.71 -19.49 12.86
N VAL A 22 -18.98 -19.86 12.64
CA VAL A 22 -20.15 -19.29 13.33
C VAL A 22 -20.12 -19.58 14.84
N GLU A 23 -19.43 -20.63 15.28
CA GLU A 23 -19.30 -21.00 16.69
C GLU A 23 -18.12 -20.31 17.42
N SER A 24 -17.18 -19.69 16.70
CA SER A 24 -16.08 -18.93 17.33
C SER A 24 -16.54 -17.52 17.75
N GLY A 25 -16.74 -17.32 19.05
CA GLY A 25 -17.58 -16.23 19.59
C GLY A 25 -17.30 -14.79 19.11
N VAL A 26 -16.06 -14.42 18.80
CA VAL A 26 -15.70 -13.02 18.44
C VAL A 26 -15.84 -12.73 16.94
N ILE A 27 -15.48 -13.69 16.09
CA ILE A 27 -15.60 -13.56 14.62
C ILE A 27 -17.08 -13.74 14.23
N SER A 28 -17.77 -14.64 14.94
CA SER A 28 -19.21 -14.83 14.85
C SER A 28 -20.00 -13.54 15.03
N GLU A 29 -19.60 -12.64 15.93
CA GLU A 29 -20.31 -11.37 16.14
C GLU A 29 -20.16 -10.41 14.95
N ILE A 30 -18.96 -10.25 14.41
CA ILE A 30 -18.72 -9.42 13.21
C ILE A 30 -19.46 -10.00 12.01
N ILE A 31 -19.39 -11.32 11.82
CA ILE A 31 -20.11 -12.03 10.74
C ILE A 31 -21.62 -11.93 10.90
N LYS A 32 -22.16 -12.02 12.13
CA LYS A 32 -23.59 -11.82 12.39
C LYS A 32 -24.01 -10.40 12.02
N ASN A 33 -23.20 -9.40 12.37
CA ASN A 33 -23.49 -7.99 12.09
C ASN A 33 -23.51 -7.69 10.59
N ILE A 34 -22.58 -8.25 9.81
CA ILE A 34 -22.57 -8.09 8.35
C ILE A 34 -23.45 -9.10 7.61
N GLY A 35 -23.84 -10.20 8.28
CA GLY A 35 -24.55 -11.31 7.66
C GLY A 35 -25.89 -10.91 7.05
N GLU A 36 -26.54 -9.89 7.60
CA GLU A 36 -27.79 -9.32 7.08
C GLU A 36 -27.59 -8.33 5.93
N THR A 37 -26.36 -7.84 5.71
CA THR A 37 -26.05 -6.92 4.61
C THR A 37 -26.25 -7.63 3.28
N VAL A 38 -26.94 -6.95 2.36
CA VAL A 38 -27.23 -7.47 1.03
C VAL A 38 -26.16 -7.01 0.05
N VAL A 39 -25.44 -7.96 -0.54
CA VAL A 39 -24.36 -7.72 -1.50
C VAL A 39 -24.47 -8.70 -2.66
N SER A 40 -23.65 -8.50 -3.68
CA SER A 40 -23.45 -9.47 -4.75
C SER A 40 -22.59 -10.65 -4.26
N GLU A 41 -22.61 -11.75 -5.01
CA GLU A 41 -21.93 -13.00 -4.65
C GLU A 41 -20.41 -12.83 -4.43
N GLY A 42 -19.75 -11.95 -5.18
CA GLY A 42 -18.30 -11.76 -5.11
C GLY A 42 -17.82 -11.19 -3.76
N PRO A 43 -18.34 -10.05 -3.29
CA PRO A 43 -18.02 -9.50 -1.98
C PRO A 43 -18.41 -10.43 -0.83
N ALA A 44 -19.51 -11.20 -0.97
CA ALA A 44 -19.85 -12.24 0.00
C ALA A 44 -18.79 -13.35 0.04
N MET A 45 -18.28 -13.79 -1.11
CA MET A 45 -17.21 -14.78 -1.21
C MET A 45 -15.91 -14.25 -0.58
N ILE A 46 -15.52 -13.00 -0.87
CA ILE A 46 -14.35 -12.36 -0.25
C ILE A 46 -14.44 -12.39 1.28
N ILE A 47 -15.60 -12.02 1.83
CA ILE A 47 -15.83 -12.03 3.29
C ILE A 47 -15.79 -13.45 3.84
N GLY A 48 -16.38 -14.41 3.12
CA GLY A 48 -16.38 -15.82 3.49
C GLY A 48 -14.99 -16.41 3.55
N GLU A 49 -14.16 -16.16 2.55
CA GLU A 49 -12.77 -16.61 2.51
C GLU A 49 -11.93 -16.00 3.63
N ILE A 50 -12.08 -14.70 3.91
CA ILE A 50 -11.39 -14.03 5.03
C ILE A 50 -11.81 -14.65 6.37
N ALA A 51 -13.12 -14.90 6.57
CA ALA A 51 -13.62 -15.57 7.75
C ALA A 51 -13.12 -17.02 7.87
N GLY A 52 -13.12 -17.75 6.76
CA GLY A 52 -12.68 -19.15 6.65
C GLY A 52 -11.19 -19.33 6.91
N ALA A 53 -10.36 -18.32 6.62
CA ALA A 53 -8.92 -18.36 6.84
C ALA A 53 -8.52 -18.63 8.31
N ILE A 54 -9.42 -18.32 9.25
CA ILE A 54 -9.24 -18.52 10.69
C ILE A 54 -10.24 -19.51 11.30
N ALA A 55 -10.95 -20.25 10.45
CA ALA A 55 -11.77 -21.38 10.89
C ALA A 55 -10.91 -22.34 11.74
N PRO A 56 -11.43 -22.86 12.87
CA PRO A 56 -10.71 -23.83 13.69
C PRO A 56 -10.30 -25.04 12.84
N ARG A 57 -9.02 -25.12 12.47
CA ARG A 57 -8.47 -26.34 11.90
C ARG A 57 -8.52 -27.40 13.00
N ILE A 58 -9.26 -28.47 12.75
CA ILE A 58 -9.37 -29.63 13.64
C ILE A 58 -7.96 -30.23 13.82
N ASN A 59 -7.23 -29.77 14.86
CA ASN A 59 -6.27 -30.48 15.70
C ASN A 59 -5.42 -29.50 16.54
N GLY A 60 -5.94 -29.13 17.71
CA GLY A 60 -5.19 -29.04 18.98
C GLY A 60 -4.07 -28.02 19.17
N ILE A 61 -3.55 -27.31 18.15
CA ILE A 61 -2.39 -26.42 18.30
C ILE A 61 -2.75 -24.98 17.93
N ARG A 62 -3.62 -24.36 18.74
CA ARG A 62 -3.89 -22.90 18.71
C ARG A 62 -2.91 -22.13 19.62
N LEU A 63 -1.62 -22.50 19.59
CA LEU A 63 -0.64 -22.08 20.60
C LEU A 63 0.51 -21.23 20.06
N SER A 64 0.58 -20.95 18.74
CA SER A 64 1.66 -20.12 18.20
C SER A 64 1.32 -18.63 18.24
N TYR A 65 2.30 -17.80 18.62
CA TYR A 65 2.18 -16.34 18.61
C TYR A 65 1.77 -15.80 17.23
N LYS A 66 2.28 -16.41 16.14
CA LYS A 66 1.92 -16.03 14.76
C LYS A 66 0.44 -16.26 14.47
N GLN A 67 -0.12 -17.39 14.92
CA GLN A 67 -1.55 -17.70 14.72
C GLN A 67 -2.44 -16.68 15.44
N ASN A 68 -2.17 -16.41 16.72
CA ASN A 68 -2.95 -15.43 17.49
C ASN A 68 -2.91 -14.03 16.89
N ARG A 69 -1.73 -13.64 16.38
CA ARG A 69 -1.56 -12.36 15.67
C ARG A 69 -2.37 -12.32 14.38
N PHE A 70 -2.28 -13.36 13.55
CA PHE A 70 -3.06 -13.48 12.32
C PHE A 70 -4.56 -13.43 12.59
N GLU A 71 -5.06 -14.16 13.59
CA GLU A 71 -6.47 -14.10 14.01
C GLU A 71 -6.89 -12.67 14.38
N SER A 72 -6.05 -11.94 15.13
CA SER A 72 -6.31 -10.52 15.45
C SER A 72 -6.31 -9.64 14.20
N HIS A 73 -5.47 -9.91 13.21
CA HIS A 73 -5.39 -9.14 11.97
C HIS A 73 -6.61 -9.38 11.09
N VAL A 74 -7.02 -10.64 10.93
CA VAL A 74 -8.23 -11.01 10.18
C VAL A 74 -9.47 -10.42 10.83
N LYS A 75 -9.57 -10.46 12.17
CA LYS A 75 -10.66 -9.79 12.89
C LYS A 75 -10.75 -8.30 12.52
N GLN A 76 -9.62 -7.59 12.60
CA GLN A 76 -9.57 -6.17 12.27
C GLN A 76 -9.86 -5.92 10.78
N ALA A 77 -9.43 -6.81 9.89
CA ALA A 77 -9.74 -6.72 8.47
C ALA A 77 -11.24 -6.84 8.20
N LEU A 78 -11.93 -7.79 8.83
CA LEU A 78 -13.38 -7.94 8.75
C LEU A 78 -14.12 -6.71 9.30
N GLU A 79 -13.65 -6.11 10.39
CA GLU A 79 -14.22 -4.87 10.93
C GLU A 79 -14.13 -3.70 9.93
N ILE A 80 -13.02 -3.60 9.20
CA ILE A 80 -12.80 -2.54 8.20
C ILE A 80 -13.63 -2.80 6.95
N ILE A 81 -13.68 -4.06 6.47
CA ILE A 81 -14.53 -4.46 5.35
C ILE A 81 -16.00 -4.21 5.67
N SER A 82 -16.44 -4.53 6.90
CA SER A 82 -17.79 -4.25 7.37
C SER A 82 -18.14 -2.76 7.23
N LYS A 83 -17.24 -1.87 7.64
CA LYS A 83 -17.42 -0.40 7.52
C LYS A 83 -17.40 0.09 6.07
N ARG A 84 -16.69 -0.61 5.18
CA ARG A 84 -16.48 -0.22 3.78
C ARG A 84 -17.21 -1.13 2.79
N ILE A 85 -18.23 -1.86 3.24
CA ILE A 85 -18.89 -2.91 2.45
C ILE A 85 -19.54 -2.35 1.18
N GLU A 86 -20.12 -1.16 1.26
CA GLU A 86 -20.70 -0.47 0.10
C GLU A 86 -19.65 -0.12 -0.95
N ARG A 87 -18.46 0.31 -0.50
CA ARG A 87 -17.35 0.65 -1.39
C ARG A 87 -16.78 -0.60 -2.05
N LEU A 88 -16.64 -1.69 -1.28
CA LEU A 88 -16.22 -3.00 -1.80
C LEU A 88 -17.18 -3.50 -2.88
N GLU A 89 -18.49 -3.50 -2.59
CA GLU A 89 -19.53 -3.90 -3.53
C GLU A 89 -19.49 -3.04 -4.80
N LEU A 90 -19.46 -1.71 -4.66
CA LEU A 90 -19.41 -0.81 -5.80
C LEU A 90 -18.18 -1.04 -6.67
N ASN A 91 -17.00 -1.21 -6.07
CA ASN A 91 -15.79 -1.49 -6.83
C ASN A 91 -15.89 -2.82 -7.56
N TYR A 92 -16.35 -3.87 -6.86
CA TYR A 92 -16.44 -5.22 -7.42
C TYR A 92 -17.44 -5.30 -8.58
N GLU A 93 -18.62 -4.69 -8.45
CA GLU A 93 -19.66 -4.74 -9.51
C GLU A 93 -19.22 -4.03 -10.80
N ASN A 94 -18.28 -3.08 -10.71
CA ASN A 94 -17.73 -2.36 -11.87
C ASN A 94 -16.55 -3.09 -12.55
N LEU A 95 -16.10 -4.21 -11.99
CA LEU A 95 -15.00 -4.98 -12.55
C LEU A 95 -15.44 -5.88 -13.71
N ASP A 96 -14.53 -6.07 -14.66
CA ASP A 96 -14.63 -7.13 -15.66
C ASP A 96 -14.54 -8.51 -14.99
N LYS A 97 -15.21 -9.51 -15.56
CA LYS A 97 -15.35 -10.86 -14.96
C LYS A 97 -14.01 -11.53 -14.64
N GLU A 98 -12.99 -11.32 -15.47
CA GLU A 98 -11.65 -11.86 -15.24
C GLU A 98 -11.02 -11.24 -13.99
N ILE A 99 -11.13 -9.92 -13.85
CA ILE A 99 -10.57 -9.17 -12.73
C ILE A 99 -11.37 -9.44 -11.45
N GLN A 100 -12.70 -9.57 -11.53
CA GLN A 100 -13.55 -10.05 -10.43
C GLN A 100 -13.04 -11.37 -9.85
N LYS A 101 -12.72 -12.33 -10.73
CA LYS A 101 -12.16 -13.63 -10.32
C LYS A 101 -10.84 -13.43 -9.59
N LYS A 102 -9.89 -12.66 -10.15
CA LYS A 102 -8.60 -12.40 -9.49
C LYS A 102 -8.73 -11.75 -8.12
N PHE A 103 -9.62 -10.75 -7.98
CA PHE A 103 -9.85 -10.12 -6.68
C PHE A 103 -10.41 -11.08 -5.66
N SER A 104 -11.34 -11.94 -6.06
CA SER A 104 -11.98 -12.88 -5.15
C SER A 104 -11.21 -14.18 -4.92
N THR A 105 -10.07 -14.39 -5.61
CA THR A 105 -9.17 -15.53 -5.41
C THR A 105 -7.72 -15.10 -5.14
N GLU A 106 -6.94 -14.83 -6.19
CA GLU A 106 -5.48 -14.66 -6.13
C GLU A 106 -5.06 -13.44 -5.30
N TYR A 107 -5.65 -12.28 -5.56
CA TYR A 107 -5.30 -11.06 -4.84
C TYR A 107 -5.81 -11.09 -3.39
N LEU A 108 -6.87 -11.85 -3.12
CA LEU A 108 -7.34 -12.10 -1.76
C LEU A 108 -6.38 -13.01 -0.99
N ALA A 109 -5.86 -14.06 -1.63
CA ALA A 109 -4.82 -14.89 -1.04
C ALA A 109 -3.58 -14.06 -0.68
N TRP A 110 -3.15 -13.16 -1.57
CA TRP A 110 -2.03 -12.26 -1.27
C TRP A 110 -2.33 -11.32 -0.11
N LEU A 111 -3.56 -10.78 -0.01
CA LEU A 111 -3.96 -10.00 1.17
C LEU A 111 -3.82 -10.85 2.44
N LEU A 112 -4.31 -12.09 2.45
CA LEU A 112 -4.24 -12.98 3.62
C LEU A 112 -2.79 -13.32 4.00
N ASP A 113 -1.92 -13.58 3.03
CA ASP A 113 -0.48 -13.82 3.25
C ASP A 113 0.18 -12.59 3.91
N ASN A 114 -0.15 -11.39 3.44
CA ASN A 114 0.33 -10.14 4.01
C ASN A 114 -0.17 -9.95 5.46
N LEU A 115 -1.45 -10.23 5.72
CA LEU A 115 -2.02 -10.17 7.08
C LEU A 115 -1.34 -11.19 8.03
N TYR A 116 -0.94 -12.35 7.53
CA TYR A 116 -0.26 -13.38 8.31
C TYR A 116 1.17 -12.96 8.72
N GLU A 117 1.94 -12.41 7.78
CA GLU A 117 3.33 -12.03 8.01
C GLU A 117 3.49 -10.69 8.75
N GLU A 118 2.51 -9.78 8.62
CA GLU A 118 2.53 -8.45 9.23
C GLU A 118 2.84 -8.50 10.74
N LYS A 119 3.70 -7.59 11.21
CA LYS A 119 4.10 -7.48 12.61
C LYS A 119 3.42 -6.33 13.32
N GLN A 120 3.01 -5.30 12.58
CA GLN A 120 2.45 -4.05 13.10
C GLN A 120 0.94 -3.99 12.84
N LYS A 121 0.15 -4.10 13.89
CA LYS A 121 -1.32 -4.09 13.83
C LYS A 121 -1.87 -2.78 13.23
N GLU A 122 -1.12 -1.69 13.36
CA GLU A 122 -1.43 -0.37 12.83
C GLU A 122 -1.50 -0.36 11.29
N LYS A 123 -0.86 -1.33 10.63
CA LYS A 123 -0.82 -1.42 9.16
C LYS A 123 -1.96 -2.22 8.56
N ILE A 124 -2.73 -2.97 9.35
CA ILE A 124 -3.88 -3.75 8.85
C ILE A 124 -4.88 -2.88 8.08
N PRO A 125 -5.23 -1.66 8.53
CA PRO A 125 -6.04 -0.76 7.73
C PRO A 125 -5.45 -0.43 6.36
N TYR A 126 -4.14 -0.25 6.24
CA TYR A 126 -3.50 0.09 4.96
C TYR A 126 -3.56 -1.08 3.97
N HIS A 127 -3.36 -2.31 4.44
CA HIS A 127 -3.50 -3.52 3.61
C HIS A 127 -4.91 -3.66 3.06
N VAL A 128 -5.92 -3.57 3.93
CA VAL A 128 -7.34 -3.72 3.55
C VAL A 128 -7.81 -2.56 2.68
N ASN A 129 -7.45 -1.32 3.05
CA ASN A 129 -7.82 -0.16 2.27
C ASN A 129 -7.19 -0.18 0.89
N GLY A 130 -5.92 -0.55 0.79
CA GLY A 130 -5.23 -0.68 -0.49
C GLY A 130 -5.85 -1.75 -1.37
N TYR A 131 -6.16 -2.93 -0.82
CA TYR A 131 -6.87 -3.98 -1.56
C TYR A 131 -8.22 -3.47 -2.13
N ILE A 132 -9.04 -2.81 -1.31
CA ILE A 132 -10.32 -2.25 -1.76
C ILE A 132 -10.11 -1.12 -2.79
N ASN A 133 -9.15 -0.22 -2.56
CA ASN A 133 -8.93 0.95 -3.40
C ASN A 133 -8.28 0.62 -4.75
N LEU A 134 -7.49 -0.46 -4.83
CA LEU A 134 -6.92 -0.97 -6.07
C LEU A 134 -7.92 -1.78 -6.90
N MET A 135 -9.08 -2.12 -6.35
CA MET A 135 -10.15 -2.86 -7.03
C MET A 135 -10.74 -2.05 -8.19
N SER A 136 -10.09 -2.17 -9.35
CA SER A 136 -10.38 -1.47 -10.60
C SER A 136 -9.97 -2.31 -11.82
N ASN A 137 -10.46 -1.97 -13.01
CA ASN A 137 -10.09 -2.67 -14.25
C ASN A 137 -8.63 -2.42 -14.70
N GLU A 138 -7.93 -1.49 -14.06
CA GLU A 138 -6.50 -1.24 -14.29
C GLU A 138 -5.60 -2.17 -13.45
N ALA A 139 -6.19 -2.89 -12.48
CA ALA A 139 -5.47 -3.82 -11.62
C ALA A 139 -4.87 -4.97 -12.43
N ASN A 140 -3.60 -5.26 -12.16
CA ASN A 140 -2.85 -6.36 -12.75
C ASN A 140 -1.89 -6.93 -11.72
N ASP A 141 -1.35 -8.12 -12.01
CA ASP A 141 -0.55 -8.89 -11.05
C ASP A 141 0.66 -8.09 -10.56
N ASN A 142 1.35 -7.39 -11.46
CA ASN A 142 2.52 -6.57 -11.11
C ASN A 142 2.14 -5.40 -10.21
N LEU A 143 1.02 -4.73 -10.46
CA LEU A 143 0.55 -3.64 -9.61
C LEU A 143 0.21 -4.13 -8.19
N MET A 144 -0.50 -5.25 -8.10
CA MET A 144 -0.91 -5.83 -6.83
C MET A 144 0.29 -6.36 -6.02
N LEU A 145 1.22 -7.07 -6.67
CA LEU A 145 2.47 -7.52 -6.05
C LEU A 145 3.32 -6.33 -5.60
N MET A 146 3.54 -5.34 -6.47
CA MET A 146 4.30 -4.14 -6.11
C MET A 146 3.67 -3.42 -4.90
N PHE A 147 2.34 -3.34 -4.85
CA PHE A 147 1.64 -2.75 -3.71
C PHE A 147 1.93 -3.49 -2.41
N PHE A 148 1.71 -4.81 -2.38
CA PHE A 148 1.88 -5.64 -1.20
C PHE A 148 3.35 -5.77 -0.77
N ASP A 149 4.27 -5.93 -1.71
CA ASP A 149 5.72 -5.97 -1.44
C ASP A 149 6.18 -4.64 -0.83
N THR A 150 5.76 -3.51 -1.41
CA THR A 150 6.05 -2.19 -0.83
C THR A 150 5.42 -2.06 0.56
N MET A 151 4.19 -2.56 0.76
CA MET A 151 3.55 -2.52 2.08
C MET A 151 4.36 -3.31 3.10
N ASN A 152 4.85 -4.51 2.74
CA ASN A 152 5.67 -5.36 3.61
C ASN A 152 7.03 -4.75 3.94
N GLU A 153 7.63 -4.04 2.98
CA GLU A 153 8.89 -3.34 3.21
C GLU A 153 8.73 -2.14 4.15
N LEU A 154 7.58 -1.46 4.12
CA LEU A 154 7.33 -0.27 4.94
C LEU A 154 6.95 -0.64 6.39
N THR A 155 7.48 0.12 7.34
CA THR A 155 6.99 0.15 8.72
C THR A 155 5.91 1.23 8.87
N GLN A 156 5.14 1.16 9.95
CA GLN A 156 4.22 2.24 10.35
C GLN A 156 4.93 3.60 10.39
N LEU A 157 6.15 3.63 10.94
CA LEU A 157 6.95 4.84 11.02
C LEU A 157 7.36 5.36 9.62
N ASP A 158 7.71 4.47 8.70
CA ASP A 158 8.04 4.86 7.32
C ASP A 158 6.84 5.54 6.63
N ILE A 159 5.62 5.01 6.84
CA ILE A 159 4.38 5.58 6.31
C ILE A 159 4.10 6.95 6.94
N GLU A 160 4.29 7.10 8.26
CA GLU A 160 4.15 8.39 8.94
C GLU A 160 5.16 9.42 8.44
N VAL A 161 6.42 9.04 8.23
CA VAL A 161 7.45 9.92 7.63
C VAL A 161 7.06 10.30 6.20
N LEU A 162 6.59 9.36 5.39
CA LEU A 162 6.11 9.65 4.03
C LEU A 162 4.96 10.66 4.06
N ASN A 163 4.02 10.49 5.00
CA ASN A 163 2.87 11.37 5.15
C ASN A 163 3.25 12.81 5.56
N LEU A 164 4.42 13.03 6.18
CA LEU A 164 4.95 14.39 6.46
C LEU A 164 5.19 15.22 5.18
N TYR A 165 5.31 14.57 4.03
CA TYR A 165 5.47 15.23 2.73
C TYR A 165 4.15 15.41 1.97
N SER A 166 3.04 14.93 2.52
CA SER A 166 1.69 15.19 2.01
C SER A 166 1.22 16.58 2.43
N LEU A 167 0.54 17.30 1.53
CA LEU A 167 -0.04 18.61 1.83
C LEU A 167 -1.16 18.55 2.89
N LYS A 168 -1.67 17.36 3.20
CA LYS A 168 -2.79 17.14 4.14
C LYS A 168 -2.36 17.05 5.60
N THR A 169 -1.07 16.91 5.89
CA THR A 169 -0.59 16.68 7.26
C THR A 169 -0.39 17.99 8.03
N GLN A 170 -0.73 17.97 9.32
CA GLN A 170 -0.39 19.02 10.29
C GLN A 170 0.73 18.56 11.25
N ASP A 171 1.25 17.35 11.04
CA ASP A 171 2.34 16.80 11.83
C ASP A 171 3.70 17.28 11.29
N ASN A 172 4.74 17.15 12.11
CA ASN A 172 6.08 17.53 11.72
C ASN A 172 7.15 16.58 12.27
N ILE A 173 8.35 16.67 11.69
CA ILE A 173 9.48 15.79 12.03
C ILE A 173 9.79 15.85 13.53
N TRP A 174 9.71 17.02 14.16
CA TRP A 174 10.05 17.17 15.58
C TRP A 174 9.09 16.42 16.49
N LYS A 175 7.78 16.53 16.24
CA LYS A 175 6.74 15.78 16.96
C LYS A 175 6.93 14.27 16.78
N LEU A 176 7.24 13.84 15.55
CA LEU A 176 7.49 12.44 15.24
C LEU A 176 8.72 11.90 15.99
N CYS A 177 9.83 12.64 15.98
CA CYS A 177 11.04 12.25 16.71
C CYS A 177 10.79 12.12 18.21
N LYS A 178 10.02 13.05 18.80
CA LYS A 178 9.66 12.99 20.22
C LYS A 178 8.77 11.78 20.54
N ARG A 179 7.81 11.45 19.67
CA ARG A 179 6.88 10.32 19.87
C ARG A 179 7.59 8.97 19.85
N TYR A 180 8.52 8.80 18.91
CA TYR A 180 9.22 7.53 18.69
C TYR A 180 10.62 7.48 19.34
N ASN A 181 11.01 8.53 20.08
CA ASN A 181 12.35 8.68 20.65
C ASN A 181 13.47 8.46 19.61
N LEU A 182 13.36 9.16 18.48
CA LEU A 182 14.28 9.02 17.35
C LEU A 182 15.32 10.14 17.32
N ALA A 183 16.54 9.76 16.96
CA ALA A 183 17.57 10.69 16.53
C ALA A 183 17.30 11.18 15.10
N THR A 184 17.83 12.36 14.76
CA THR A 184 17.59 12.97 13.44
C THR A 184 18.19 12.12 12.31
N GLU A 185 19.28 11.42 12.58
CA GLU A 185 19.98 10.51 11.67
C GLU A 185 19.10 9.31 11.32
N GLN A 186 18.31 8.79 12.26
CA GLN A 186 17.38 7.67 12.00
C GLN A 186 16.27 8.11 11.04
N ILE A 187 15.80 9.35 11.13
CA ILE A 187 14.85 9.93 10.17
C ILE A 187 15.48 10.04 8.78
N THR A 188 16.78 10.35 8.68
CA THR A 188 17.48 10.39 7.39
C THR A 188 17.52 9.01 6.73
N VAL A 189 17.81 7.95 7.49
CA VAL A 189 17.79 6.57 6.97
C VAL A 189 16.40 6.18 6.44
N ILE A 190 15.33 6.60 7.12
CA ILE A 190 13.95 6.37 6.64
C ILE A 190 13.70 7.11 5.32
N LYS A 191 14.12 8.37 5.21
CA LYS A 191 13.98 9.14 3.96
C LYS A 191 14.75 8.51 2.80
N GLU A 192 15.95 8.01 3.06
CA GLU A 192 16.74 7.27 2.06
C GLU A 192 16.07 5.97 1.63
N LYS A 193 15.51 5.21 2.58
CA LYS A 193 14.70 4.02 2.28
C LYS A 193 13.50 4.37 1.40
N LEU A 194 12.71 5.37 1.78
CA LEU A 194 11.57 5.85 1.01
C LEU A 194 11.98 6.37 -0.38
N SER A 195 13.17 6.96 -0.49
CA SER A 195 13.71 7.40 -1.78
C SER A 195 14.12 6.23 -2.68
N ARG A 196 14.69 5.17 -2.11
CA ARG A 196 15.04 3.93 -2.84
C ARG A 196 13.79 3.19 -3.32
N LEU A 197 12.70 3.24 -2.55
CA LEU A 197 11.38 2.75 -2.95
C LEU A 197 10.68 3.66 -3.97
N GLY A 198 11.29 4.78 -4.37
CA GLY A 198 10.72 5.73 -5.32
C GLY A 198 9.53 6.54 -4.76
N LEU A 199 9.25 6.47 -3.45
CA LEU A 199 8.16 7.20 -2.80
C LEU A 199 8.55 8.65 -2.48
N LEU A 200 9.85 8.87 -2.22
CA LEU A 200 10.46 10.20 -2.10
C LEU A 200 11.52 10.40 -3.20
N GLN A 201 11.85 11.67 -3.46
CA GLN A 201 12.94 12.06 -4.35
C GLN A 201 13.85 13.06 -3.64
N SER A 202 15.16 12.83 -3.71
CA SER A 202 16.18 13.78 -3.25
C SER A 202 16.23 14.98 -4.20
N LYS A 203 16.02 16.18 -3.65
CA LYS A 203 16.14 17.43 -4.41
C LYS A 203 17.60 17.71 -4.79
N ASN A 204 18.56 17.27 -3.97
CA ASN A 204 19.97 17.38 -4.32
C ASN A 204 20.34 16.42 -5.46
N GLY A 205 19.78 15.21 -5.47
CA GLY A 205 19.88 14.27 -6.60
C GLY A 205 19.38 14.91 -7.88
N GLU A 206 18.15 15.41 -7.88
CA GLU A 206 17.56 16.08 -9.05
C GLU A 206 18.40 17.28 -9.54
N GLN A 207 18.94 18.07 -8.62
CA GLN A 207 19.80 19.20 -8.97
C GLN A 207 21.16 18.75 -9.52
N ARG A 208 21.72 17.62 -9.05
CA ARG A 208 22.93 17.02 -9.60
C ARG A 208 22.71 16.56 -11.03
N ASP A 209 21.61 15.86 -11.29
CA ASP A 209 21.28 15.36 -12.64
C ASP A 209 21.11 16.53 -13.61
N LYS A 210 20.36 17.57 -13.22
CA LYS A 210 20.23 18.81 -14.01
C LYS A 210 21.58 19.49 -14.28
N ASN A 211 22.46 19.54 -13.29
CA ASN A 211 23.80 20.10 -13.49
C ASN A 211 24.62 19.25 -14.48
N LEU A 212 24.54 17.92 -14.39
CA LEU A 212 25.21 17.01 -15.31
C LEU A 212 24.69 17.18 -16.74
N ASP A 213 23.38 17.30 -16.93
CA ASP A 213 22.78 17.59 -18.24
C ASP A 213 23.33 18.88 -18.85
N TYR A 214 23.45 19.95 -18.05
CA TYR A 214 24.05 21.20 -18.52
C TYR A 214 25.54 21.06 -18.89
N VAL A 215 26.29 20.23 -18.15
CA VAL A 215 27.69 19.95 -18.48
C VAL A 215 27.80 19.13 -19.76
N ILE A 216 26.97 18.10 -19.94
CA ILE A 216 26.95 17.28 -21.16
C ILE A 216 26.60 18.15 -22.37
N GLN A 217 25.53 18.95 -22.29
CA GLN A 217 25.13 19.89 -23.35
C GLN A 217 26.26 20.88 -23.69
N TYR A 218 27.00 21.35 -22.69
CA TYR A 218 28.16 22.21 -22.90
C TYR A 218 29.29 21.48 -23.65
N LEU A 219 29.64 20.26 -23.24
CA LEU A 219 30.68 19.47 -23.89
C LEU A 219 30.33 19.12 -25.34
N GLU A 220 29.08 18.75 -25.61
CA GLU A 220 28.59 18.52 -26.98
C GLU A 220 28.66 19.77 -27.84
N ALA A 221 28.28 20.93 -27.29
CA ALA A 221 28.36 22.20 -27.99
C ALA A 221 29.82 22.58 -28.27
N GLN A 222 30.72 22.34 -27.32
CA GLN A 222 32.15 22.61 -27.45
C GLN A 222 32.81 21.71 -28.50
N ASP A 223 32.51 20.41 -28.52
CA ASP A 223 32.98 19.50 -29.58
C ASP A 223 32.48 19.93 -30.97
N LYS A 224 31.20 20.31 -31.08
CA LYS A 224 30.64 20.86 -32.33
C LYS A 224 31.34 22.15 -32.76
N ASP A 225 31.66 23.05 -31.83
CA ASP A 225 32.35 24.31 -32.13
C ASP A 225 33.80 24.09 -32.57
N ASN A 226 34.51 23.19 -31.90
CA ASN A 226 35.89 22.82 -32.24
C ASN A 226 36.02 22.21 -33.64
N ARG A 227 34.96 21.58 -34.17
CA ARG A 227 34.93 21.02 -35.53
C ARG A 227 34.66 22.07 -36.62
N LYS A 228 34.30 23.31 -36.27
CA LYS A 228 34.07 24.38 -37.25
C LYS A 228 35.39 24.89 -37.82
N LYS A 229 35.38 25.34 -39.07
CA LYS A 229 36.55 25.99 -39.72
C LYS A 229 37.08 27.22 -38.97
N LYS A 230 36.20 27.92 -38.24
CA LYS A 230 36.53 29.03 -37.34
C LYS A 230 35.71 28.89 -36.05
N PRO A 231 36.27 28.28 -35.00
CA PRO A 231 35.60 28.15 -33.70
C PRO A 231 35.33 29.52 -33.09
N SER A 232 34.15 29.72 -32.50
CA SER A 232 33.77 30.97 -31.81
C SER A 232 33.90 30.87 -30.29
N GLY A 233 34.16 29.67 -29.78
CA GLY A 233 34.11 29.34 -28.35
C GLY A 233 32.68 29.13 -27.87
N VAL A 234 32.50 28.22 -26.92
CA VAL A 234 31.25 28.03 -26.19
C VAL A 234 31.45 28.45 -24.74
N ASN A 235 30.51 29.23 -24.22
CA ASN A 235 30.53 29.67 -22.82
C ASN A 235 29.99 28.58 -21.89
N PHE A 236 30.68 28.37 -20.77
CA PHE A 236 30.21 27.46 -19.74
C PHE A 236 28.90 27.98 -19.10
N PRO A 237 27.88 27.13 -18.87
CA PRO A 237 26.56 27.54 -18.39
C PRO A 237 26.55 27.81 -16.86
N ASN A 238 27.42 28.71 -16.40
CA ASN A 238 27.58 29.10 -15.00
C ASN A 238 26.30 29.62 -14.32
N THR A 239 25.37 30.21 -15.09
CA THR A 239 24.08 30.71 -14.59
C THR A 239 23.04 29.60 -14.38
N LYS A 240 23.20 28.45 -15.05
CA LYS A 240 22.27 27.32 -14.97
C LYS A 240 22.71 26.29 -13.94
N ILE A 241 24.02 26.06 -13.84
CA ILE A 241 24.60 25.11 -12.88
C ILE A 241 24.51 25.70 -11.47
N LYS A 242 23.78 25.02 -10.59
CA LYS A 242 23.57 25.46 -9.21
C LYS A 242 24.41 24.66 -8.23
N LYS A 243 24.95 25.31 -7.21
CA LYS A 243 25.62 24.61 -6.10
C LYS A 243 24.63 23.68 -5.39
N ILE A 244 25.03 22.44 -5.16
CA ILE A 244 24.25 21.47 -4.39
C ILE A 244 24.23 21.89 -2.92
N ASN A 245 23.06 21.83 -2.29
CA ASN A 245 22.94 22.15 -0.87
C ASN A 245 23.72 21.11 -0.05
N ARG A 246 24.35 21.55 1.03
CA ARG A 246 25.03 20.66 1.99
C ARG A 246 24.03 19.75 2.70
N PHE A 247 22.83 20.26 2.97
CA PHE A 247 21.77 19.49 3.63
C PHE A 247 20.90 18.82 2.59
N GLU A 248 20.60 17.54 2.84
CA GLU A 248 19.70 16.77 1.99
C GLU A 248 18.25 17.17 2.24
N SER A 249 17.49 17.29 1.15
CA SER A 249 16.07 17.62 1.23
C SER A 249 15.30 16.77 0.24
N TYR A 250 14.07 16.44 0.62
CA TYR A 250 13.26 15.49 -0.13
C TYR A 250 11.92 16.12 -0.53
N SER A 251 11.30 15.57 -1.56
CA SER A 251 9.91 15.80 -1.93
C SER A 251 9.22 14.49 -2.24
N ILE A 252 7.92 14.42 -1.99
CA ILE A 252 7.12 13.25 -2.35
C ILE A 252 6.96 13.15 -3.88
N THR A 253 7.12 11.95 -4.41
CA THR A 253 6.95 11.65 -5.83
C THR A 253 5.47 11.50 -6.19
N GLN A 254 5.17 11.36 -7.48
CA GLN A 254 3.82 10.97 -7.91
C GLN A 254 3.46 9.58 -7.40
N LEU A 255 4.40 8.63 -7.44
CA LEU A 255 4.23 7.28 -6.88
C LEU A 255 3.93 7.35 -5.37
N GLY A 256 4.70 8.12 -4.60
CA GLY A 256 4.48 8.30 -3.17
C GLY A 256 3.11 8.90 -2.83
N ARG A 257 2.66 9.90 -3.61
CA ARG A 257 1.31 10.47 -3.46
C ARG A 257 0.21 9.45 -3.78
N GLY A 258 0.36 8.73 -4.90
CA GLY A 258 -0.58 7.68 -5.30
C GLY A 258 -0.65 6.58 -4.25
N TYR A 259 0.50 6.18 -3.70
CA TYR A 259 0.58 5.17 -2.64
C TYR A 259 -0.18 5.58 -1.38
N LEU A 260 0.05 6.81 -0.88
CA LEU A 260 -0.69 7.34 0.27
C LEU A 260 -2.20 7.40 0.02
N GLN A 261 -2.62 7.70 -1.22
CA GLN A 261 -4.03 7.69 -1.61
C GLN A 261 -4.59 6.27 -1.65
N VAL A 262 -3.83 5.28 -2.11
CA VAL A 262 -4.26 3.89 -2.17
C VAL A 262 -4.47 3.32 -0.76
N ILE A 263 -3.61 3.63 0.21
CA ILE A 263 -3.73 3.09 1.57
C ILE A 263 -4.71 3.87 2.47
N SER A 264 -5.16 5.05 2.06
CA SER A 264 -6.07 5.86 2.87
C SER A 264 -7.50 5.33 2.84
N GLU A 265 -8.25 5.63 3.91
CA GLU A 265 -9.68 5.41 3.96
C GLU A 265 -10.36 6.47 3.07
N ASN A 266 -10.72 6.08 1.84
CA ASN A 266 -11.39 6.94 0.84
C ASN A 266 -12.80 6.44 0.54
#